data_AF-A0A7Z7YS30-F1
#
_entry.id   AF-A0A7Z7YS30-F1
#
_cell.length_a   1.000
_cell.length_b   1.000
_cell.length_c   1.000
_cell.angle_alpha   90.00
_cell.angle_beta   90.00
_cell.angle_gamma   90.00
#
_symmetry.space_group_name_H-M   'P 1'
#
loop_
_entity.id
_entity.type
_entity.pdbx_description
1 polymer ?
#
loop_
_entity_poly.entity_id
_entity_poly.type
_entity_poly.pdbx_seq_one_letter_code
_entity_poly.pdbx_strand_id
1 'polypeptide(L)' 'LQCAKQGVSSDNATIYVTHFPCLNCTKSIIQAGIKKIYYAKDYHNHKYAIKLLNQAGIEYEKIPFSANKIAEFLTKEC' A
#
# COMPACT_ATOMS: atom_id res chain seq x y z
N LEU A 1 12.67 -5.03 -0.93
CA LEU A 1 13.70 -6.07 -1.19
C LEU A 1 13.86 -6.35 -2.68
N GLN A 2 12.79 -6.67 -3.42
CA GLN A 2 12.87 -6.93 -4.86
C GLN A 2 13.49 -5.76 -5.64
N CYS A 3 13.02 -4.54 -5.43
CA CYS A 3 13.55 -3.35 -6.12
C CYS A 3 15.04 -3.15 -5.84
N ALA A 4 15.46 -3.26 -4.56
CA ALA A 4 16.87 -3.19 -4.18
C ALA A 4 17.73 -4.29 -4.84
N LYS A 5 17.22 -5.53 -4.91
CA LYS A 5 17.93 -6.65 -5.57
C LYS A 5 18.10 -6.43 -7.08
N GLN A 6 17.10 -5.84 -7.73
CA GLN A 6 17.08 -5.58 -9.17
C GLN A 6 17.69 -4.21 -9.54
N GLY A 7 18.16 -3.43 -8.57
CA GLY A 7 18.66 -2.07 -8.80
C GLY A 7 17.59 -1.09 -9.31
N VAL A 8 16.30 -1.37 -9.05
CA VAL A 8 15.18 -0.53 -9.47
C VAL A 8 14.83 0.42 -8.33
N SER A 9 14.67 1.71 -8.65
CA SER A 9 14.22 2.71 -7.68
C SER A 9 12.75 2.51 -7.32
N SER A 10 12.45 2.57 -6.03
CA SER A 10 11.09 2.64 -5.49
C SER A 10 10.72 4.05 -5.00
N ASP A 11 11.59 5.03 -5.23
CA ASP A 11 11.35 6.40 -4.81
C ASP A 11 10.16 7.00 -5.56
N ASN A 12 9.31 7.72 -4.84
CA ASN A 12 8.04 8.28 -5.30
C ASN A 12 7.01 7.27 -5.85
N ALA A 13 7.21 5.97 -5.60
CA ALA A 13 6.29 4.95 -6.04
C ALA A 13 4.98 4.93 -5.22
N THR A 14 3.97 4.28 -5.80
CA THR A 14 2.70 3.93 -5.14
C THR A 14 2.62 2.42 -4.96
N ILE A 15 2.21 1.95 -3.78
CA ILE A 15 2.09 0.53 -3.46
C ILE A 15 0.64 0.14 -3.21
N TYR A 16 0.24 -1.02 -3.77
CA TYR A 16 -1.06 -1.64 -3.54
C TYR A 16 -0.85 -2.92 -2.75
N VAL A 17 -1.53 -3.05 -1.62
CA VAL A 17 -1.42 -4.20 -0.72
C VAL A 17 -2.81 -4.68 -0.31
N THR A 18 -2.96 -5.98 -0.04
CA THR A 18 -4.27 -6.49 0.39
C THR A 18 -4.58 -6.13 1.85
N HIS A 19 -3.56 -6.07 2.70
CA HIS A 19 -3.67 -5.80 4.13
C HIS A 19 -2.85 -4.56 4.51
N PHE A 20 -3.30 -3.84 5.52
CA PHE A 20 -2.55 -2.71 6.06
C PHE A 20 -1.13 -3.13 6.51
N PRO A 21 -0.07 -2.36 6.16
CA PRO A 21 1.30 -2.74 6.48
C PRO A 21 1.55 -2.77 7.99
N CYS A 22 2.24 -3.81 8.48
CA CYS A 22 2.67 -3.84 9.88
C CYS A 22 3.71 -2.75 10.18
N LEU A 23 4.10 -2.61 11.44
CA LEU A 23 5.06 -1.56 11.85
C LEU A 23 6.40 -1.65 11.13
N ASN A 24 6.94 -2.86 10.96
CA ASN A 24 8.23 -3.07 10.29
C ASN A 24 8.12 -2.75 8.79
N CYS A 25 7.07 -3.23 8.12
CA CYS A 25 6.79 -2.89 6.73
C CYS A 25 6.63 -1.38 6.55
N THR A 26 5.91 -0.71 7.46
CA THR A 26 5.73 0.75 7.43
C THR A 26 7.06 1.50 7.47
N LYS A 27 7.96 1.13 8.38
CA LYS A 27 9.31 1.72 8.45
C LYS A 27 10.10 1.49 7.16
N SER A 28 10.03 0.29 6.58
CA SER A 28 10.70 -0.01 5.31
C SER A 28 10.11 0.77 4.14
N ILE A 29 8.78 0.93 4.08
CA ILE A 29 8.08 1.70 3.05
C ILE A 29 8.50 3.17 3.10
N ILE A 30 8.54 3.75 4.30
CA ILE A 30 9.00 5.14 4.51
C ILE A 30 10.43 5.31 4.01
N GLN A 31 11.35 4.42 4.41
CA GLN A 31 12.75 4.47 4.00
C GLN A 31 12.95 4.21 2.49
N ALA A 32 12.02 3.50 1.85
CA ALA A 32 12.07 3.19 0.42
C ALA A 32 11.63 4.35 -0.48
N GLY A 33 11.14 5.46 0.08
CA GLY A 33 10.70 6.64 -0.68
C GLY A 33 9.29 6.57 -1.25
N ILE A 34 8.50 5.56 -0.87
CA ILE A 34 7.11 5.39 -1.35
C ILE A 34 6.23 6.52 -0.81
N LYS A 35 5.33 7.05 -1.64
CA LYS A 35 4.49 8.22 -1.30
C LYS A 35 3.02 7.89 -1.06
N LYS A 36 2.53 6.76 -1.60
CA LYS A 36 1.12 6.39 -1.49
C LYS A 36 0.91 4.89 -1.30
N ILE A 37 -0.02 4.56 -0.40
CA ILE A 37 -0.36 3.18 -0.02
C ILE A 37 -1.86 2.97 -0.22
N TYR A 38 -2.23 2.01 -1.05
CA TYR A 38 -3.60 1.56 -1.17
C TYR A 38 -3.75 0.19 -0.52
N TYR A 39 -4.76 0.03 0.34
CA TYR A 39 -4.99 -1.23 1.05
C TYR A 39 -6.44 -1.69 1.02
N ALA A 40 -6.68 -3.01 0.99
CA ALA A 40 -8.05 -3.55 0.90
C ALA A 40 -8.69 -3.89 2.26
N LYS A 41 -7.90 -4.45 3.18
CA LYS A 41 -8.36 -4.93 4.49
C LYS A 41 -7.61 -4.22 5.59
N ASP A 42 -8.35 -3.76 6.59
CA ASP A 42 -7.77 -3.32 7.85
C ASP A 42 -7.18 -4.53 8.56
N TYR A 43 -5.90 -4.45 8.87
CA TYR A 43 -5.20 -5.48 9.62
C TYR A 43 -4.63 -4.82 10.87
N HIS A 44 -5.20 -5.12 12.05
CA HIS A 44 -4.74 -4.67 13.38
C HIS A 44 -3.87 -3.41 13.34
N ASN A 45 -4.48 -2.29 12.91
CA ASN A 45 -3.74 -1.07 12.60
C ASN A 45 -3.06 -0.56 13.87
N HIS A 46 -1.73 -0.71 13.93
CA HIS A 46 -0.96 -0.25 15.07
C HIS A 46 -0.95 1.29 15.05
N LYS A 47 -1.47 1.95 16.09
CA LYS A 47 -1.55 3.43 16.16
C LYS A 47 -0.21 4.12 15.85
N TYR A 48 0.89 3.47 16.22
CA TYR A 48 2.24 3.95 15.95
C TYR A 48 2.62 3.93 14.46
N ALA A 49 2.17 2.95 13.69
CA ALA A 49 2.41 2.90 12.25
C ALA A 49 1.72 4.07 11.52
N ILE A 50 0.47 4.37 11.89
CA ILE A 50 -0.27 5.52 11.37
C ILE A 50 0.46 6.83 11.70
N LYS A 51 0.95 6.98 12.95
CA LYS A 51 1.73 8.15 13.35
C LYS A 51 2.97 8.34 12.47
N LEU A 52 3.71 7.26 12.20
CA LEU A 52 4.90 7.30 11.35
C LEU A 52 4.56 7.68 9.89
N LEU A 53 3.48 7.13 9.33
CA LEU A 53 3.04 7.48 7.98
C LEU A 53 2.67 8.97 7.87
N ASN A 54 1.93 9.49 8.85
CA ASN A 54 1.57 10.91 8.89
C ASN A 54 2.81 11.81 9.04
N GLN A 55 3.77 11.44 9.89
CA GLN A 55 5.02 12.18 10.06
C GLN A 55 5.89 12.18 8.79
N ALA A 56 5.85 11.09 8.02
CA ALA A 56 6.58 10.97 6.77
C ALA A 56 5.85 11.60 5.57
N GLY A 57 4.60 12.09 5.75
CA GLY A 57 3.80 12.65 4.67
C GLY A 57 3.38 11.62 3.61
N ILE A 58 3.17 10.36 4.01
CA ILE A 58 2.74 9.30 3.10
C ILE A 58 1.22 9.17 3.13
N GLU A 59 0.60 9.24 1.97
CA GLU A 59 -0.84 9.03 1.82
C GLU A 59 -1.18 7.55 1.93
N TYR A 60 -2.28 7.22 2.62
CA TYR A 60 -2.82 5.88 2.64
C TYR A 60 -4.34 5.88 2.52
N GLU A 61 -4.87 5.00 1.67
CA GLU A 61 -6.29 4.95 1.36
C GLU A 61 -6.78 3.51 1.32
N LYS A 62 -7.97 3.29 1.90
CA LYS A 62 -8.63 1.99 1.88
C LYS A 62 -9.46 1.85 0.62
N ILE A 63 -9.15 0.87 -0.22
CA ILE A 63 -9.94 0.53 -1.41
C ILE A 63 -10.79 -0.71 -1.13
N PRO A 64 -12.13 -0.65 -1.22
CA PRO A 64 -12.97 -1.83 -1.08
C PRO A 64 -12.68 -2.83 -2.21
N PHE A 65 -12.13 -4.00 -1.87
CA PHE A 65 -11.95 -5.09 -2.83
C PHE A 65 -13.21 -5.96 -2.86
N SER A 66 -13.94 -5.93 -3.98
CA SER A 66 -15.13 -6.78 -4.21
C SER A 66 -14.97 -7.56 -5.50
N ALA A 67 -14.76 -8.88 -5.39
CA ALA A 67 -14.60 -9.77 -6.54
C ALA A 67 -15.77 -9.66 -7.54
N ASN A 68 -17.00 -9.54 -7.04
CA ASN A 68 -18.19 -9.39 -7.89
C ASN A 68 -18.14 -8.11 -8.75
N LYS A 69 -17.69 -6.98 -8.18
CA LYS A 69 -17.56 -5.71 -8.93
C LYS A 69 -16.46 -5.77 -9.99
N ILE A 70 -15.38 -6.50 -9.70
CA ILE A 70 -14.30 -6.72 -10.67
C ILE A 70 -14.78 -7.62 -11.79
N ALA A 71 -15.51 -8.69 -11.47
CA ALA A 71 -16.11 -9.57 -12.48
C ALA A 71 -17.07 -8.80 -13.39
N GLU A 72 -17.97 -7.97 -12.84
CA GLU A 72 -18.85 -7.10 -13.63
C GLU A 72 -18.10 -6.07 -14.48
N PHE A 73 -16.96 -5.55 -14.02
CA PHE A 73 -16.14 -4.62 -14.79
C PHE A 73 -15.45 -5.34 -15.97
N LEU A 74 -14.87 -6.52 -15.72
CA LEU A 74 -14.16 -7.29 -16.74
C LEU A 74 -15.09 -7.95 -17.77
N THR A 75 -16.33 -8.30 -17.40
CA THR A 75 -17.31 -8.84 -18.34
C THR A 75 -18.06 -7.79 -19.13
N LYS A 76 -17.92 -6.50 -18.78
CA LYS A 76 -18.58 -5.37 -19.48
C LYS A 76 -17.88 -4.89 -20.75
N GLU A 77 -16.76 -5.50 -21.14
CA GLU A 77 -16.04 -5.18 -22.39
C GLU A 77 -16.24 -6.22 -23.51
N CYS A 78 -17.32 -7.01 -23.46
CA CYS A 78 -17.79 -7.85 -24.58
C CYS A 78 -19.20 -7.46 -25.01
#